data_AF-A0A8M1KHC7-F1
#
_entry.id   AF-A0A8M1KHC7-F1
#
_cell.length_a   1.000
_cell.length_b   1.000
_cell.length_c   1.000
_cell.angle_alpha   90.00
_cell.angle_beta   90.00
_cell.angle_gamma   90.00
#
_symmetry.space_group_name_H-M   'P 1'
#
loop_
_entity.id
_entity.type
_entity.pdbx_description
1 polymer ?
#
loop_
_entity_poly.entity_id
_entity_poly.type
_entity_poly.pdbx_seq_one_letter_code
_entity_poly.pdbx_strand_id
1 'polypeptide(L)'
;MATTELYTKGACVWVPDPDSVWVSARLLQDFNPGDDQLQLQLSDGRELSYPVTATAELPPLGNPDILEGENDLTALSFLHEPAVLHNLRVRFLDYSSIYTYCGMPDRQWRSDVMFVIQ
;
A
#
# COMPACT_ATOMS: atom_id res chain seq x y z
N MET A 1 19.00 -0.78 -1.30
CA MET A 1 19.28 0.50 -0.61
C MET A 1 18.16 0.72 0.40
N ALA A 2 18.49 1.25 1.58
CA ALA A 2 17.79 0.98 2.84
C ALA A 2 16.33 1.47 2.89
N THR A 3 15.38 0.57 2.60
CA THR A 3 13.94 0.81 2.81
C THR A 3 13.61 1.06 4.28
N THR A 4 14.44 0.61 5.22
CA THR A 4 14.29 0.84 6.66
C THR A 4 14.34 2.32 7.05
N GLU A 5 15.04 3.17 6.29
CA GLU A 5 15.11 4.62 6.58
C GLU A 5 13.77 5.34 6.36
N LEU A 6 12.84 4.71 5.64
CA LEU A 6 11.50 5.24 5.37
C LEU A 6 10.49 4.88 6.47
N TYR A 7 10.85 4.00 7.41
CA TYR A 7 10.02 3.62 8.55
C TYR A 7 10.21 4.61 9.69
N THR A 8 9.83 5.85 9.44
CA THR A 8 9.82 6.92 10.43
C THR A 8 8.45 7.07 11.06
N LYS A 9 8.39 7.76 12.20
CA LYS A 9 7.13 8.07 12.87
C LYS A 9 6.17 8.78 11.90
N GLY A 10 4.96 8.26 11.81
CA GLY A 10 3.91 8.77 10.92
C GLY A 10 3.91 8.15 9.52
N ALA A 11 4.91 7.33 9.17
CA ALA A 11 4.90 6.59 7.91
C ALA A 11 3.71 5.61 7.87
N CYS A 12 3.08 5.51 6.70
CA CYS A 12 2.03 4.54 6.44
C CYS A 12 2.65 3.19 6.05
N VAL A 13 2.08 2.10 6.53
CA VAL A 13 2.42 0.72 6.17
C VAL A 13 1.16 -0.12 6.01
N TRP A 14 1.28 -1.25 5.33
CA TRP A 14 0.19 -2.20 5.15
C TRP A 14 0.41 -3.44 5.99
N VAL A 15 -0.62 -3.81 6.76
CA VAL A 15 -0.62 -5.00 7.61
C VAL A 15 -1.65 -5.99 7.07
N PRO A 16 -1.36 -7.30 7.05
CA PRO A 16 -2.35 -8.31 6.67
C PRO A 16 -3.56 -8.29 7.62
N ASP A 17 -4.75 -8.39 7.06
CA ASP A 17 -6.02 -8.40 7.80
C ASP A 17 -6.95 -9.52 7.27
N PRO A 18 -7.60 -10.31 8.13
CA PRO A 18 -8.44 -11.42 7.68
C PRO A 18 -9.71 -11.00 6.93
N ASP A 19 -10.24 -9.79 7.18
CA ASP A 19 -11.49 -9.32 6.60
C ASP A 19 -11.27 -8.51 5.31
N SER A 20 -10.25 -7.65 5.30
CA SER A 20 -9.93 -6.73 4.20
C SER A 20 -8.71 -7.13 3.38
N VAL A 21 -8.09 -8.28 3.65
CA VAL A 21 -6.79 -8.75 3.13
C VAL A 21 -5.62 -7.89 3.60
N TRP A 22 -5.73 -6.57 3.45
CA TRP A 22 -4.76 -5.57 3.88
C TRP A 22 -5.46 -4.39 4.57
N VAL A 23 -4.87 -3.93 5.67
CA VAL A 23 -5.29 -2.72 6.40
C VAL A 23 -4.13 -1.73 6.50
N SER A 24 -4.44 -0.44 6.36
CA SER A 24 -3.44 0.63 6.53
C SER A 24 -3.20 0.89 8.01
N ALA A 25 -1.93 1.09 8.35
CA ALA A 25 -1.49 1.46 9.69
C ALA A 25 -0.42 2.56 9.62
N ARG A 26 -0.33 3.38 10.67
CA ARG A 26 0.69 4.41 10.83
C ARG A 26 1.69 4.03 11.90
N LEU A 27 2.97 4.27 11.65
CA LEU A 27 4.01 4.09 12.66
C LEU A 27 3.85 5.14 13.77
N LEU A 28 3.81 4.67 15.02
CA LEU A 28 3.76 5.54 16.21
C LEU A 28 5.17 6.02 16.63
N GLN A 29 6.19 5.28 16.23
CA GLN A 29 7.60 5.56 16.53
C GLN A 29 8.48 5.25 15.32
N ASP A 30 9.66 5.87 15.27
CA ASP A 30 10.68 5.55 14.28
C ASP A 30 11.21 4.12 14.51
N PHE A 31 11.46 3.39 13.42
CA PHE A 31 12.02 2.05 13.47
C PHE A 31 13.54 2.09 13.31
N ASN A 32 14.27 1.48 14.23
CA ASN A 32 15.71 1.33 14.13
C ASN A 32 16.12 -0.12 13.79
N PRO A 33 17.18 -0.31 12.98
CA PRO A 33 17.70 -1.64 12.68
C PRO A 33 18.15 -2.33 13.98
N GLY A 34 17.39 -3.34 14.42
CA GLY A 34 17.60 -4.04 15.69
C GLY A 34 16.37 -4.07 16.59
N ASP A 35 15.32 -3.30 16.28
CA ASP A 35 14.05 -3.39 16.98
C ASP A 35 13.32 -4.70 16.62
N ASP A 36 12.82 -5.40 17.63
CA ASP A 36 12.07 -6.66 17.45
C ASP A 36 10.59 -6.43 17.11
N GLN A 37 10.08 -5.19 17.22
CA GLN A 37 8.67 -4.87 17.01
C GLN A 37 8.46 -3.44 16.47
N LEU A 38 7.41 -3.28 15.66
CA LEU A 38 6.88 -1.99 15.20
C LEU A 38 5.63 -1.63 15.99
N GLN A 39 5.57 -0.41 16.53
CA GLN A 39 4.34 0.13 17.12
C GLN A 39 3.53 0.84 16.05
N LEU A 40 2.36 0.28 15.74
CA LEU A 40 1.49 0.72 14.67
C LEU A 40 0.14 1.17 15.23
N GLN A 41 -0.48 2.15 14.59
CA GLN A 41 -1.87 2.52 14.80
C GLN A 41 -2.65 2.25 13.52
N LEU A 42 -3.64 1.36 13.62
CA LEU A 42 -4.56 1.03 12.55
C LEU A 42 -5.46 2.22 12.21
N SER A 43 -6.05 2.21 11.02
CA SER A 43 -7.00 3.23 10.56
C SER A 43 -8.27 3.32 11.42
N ASP A 44 -8.62 2.27 12.17
CA ASP A 44 -9.73 2.27 13.13
C ASP A 44 -9.36 2.86 14.50
N GLY A 45 -8.11 3.31 14.67
CA GLY A 45 -7.57 3.92 15.88
C GLY A 45 -6.99 2.92 16.88
N ARG A 46 -7.08 1.60 16.64
CA ARG A 46 -6.46 0.59 17.51
C ARG A 46 -4.95 0.58 17.34
N GLU A 47 -4.25 0.35 18.43
CA GLU A 47 -2.80 0.16 18.41
C GLU A 47 -2.46 -1.32 18.28
N LEU A 48 -1.46 -1.62 17.45
CA LEU A 48 -0.99 -2.97 17.14
C LEU A 48 0.54 -2.98 17.24
N SER A 49 1.08 -3.89 18.04
CA SER A 49 2.52 -4.19 18.01
C SER A 49 2.79 -5.30 17.00
N TYR A 50 3.42 -4.96 15.88
CA TYR A 50 3.75 -5.90 14.82
C TYR A 50 5.16 -6.48 15.03
N PRO A 51 5.32 -7.81 15.20
CA PRO A 51 6.63 -8.42 15.45
C PRO A 51 7.50 -8.42 14.19
N VAL A 52 8.71 -7.88 14.30
CA VAL A 52 9.74 -7.92 13.26
C VAL A 52 10.70 -9.04 13.63
N THR A 53 10.45 -10.24 13.10
CA THR A 53 11.38 -11.37 13.27
C THR A 53 12.44 -11.33 12.18
N ALA A 54 13.65 -11.82 12.43
CA ALA A 54 14.73 -11.87 11.43
C ALA A 54 14.37 -12.64 10.13
N THR A 55 13.32 -13.46 10.14
CA THR A 55 12.79 -14.17 8.97
C THR A 55 11.52 -13.54 8.37
N ALA A 56 10.89 -12.60 9.08
CA ALA A 56 9.68 -11.92 8.62
C ALA A 56 10.08 -10.60 7.94
N GLU A 57 9.62 -10.40 6.71
CA GLU A 57 9.82 -9.15 6.00
C GLU A 57 9.01 -8.01 6.65
N LEU A 58 9.55 -6.79 6.57
CA LEU A 58 8.85 -5.61 7.07
C LEU A 58 7.55 -5.36 6.29
N PRO A 59 6.50 -4.84 6.94
CA PRO A 59 5.23 -4.58 6.28
C PRO A 59 5.42 -3.54 5.16
N PRO A 60 4.86 -3.76 3.96
CA PRO A 60 5.11 -2.89 2.82
C PRO A 60 4.66 -1.44 3.10
N LEU A 61 5.49 -0.47 2.69
CA LEU A 61 5.20 0.95 2.87
C LEU A 61 3.96 1.39 2.10
N GLY A 62 3.15 2.22 2.73
CA GLY A 62 1.96 2.83 2.13
C GLY A 62 2.32 3.99 1.23
N ASN A 63 1.55 4.15 0.15
CA ASN A 63 1.60 5.37 -0.64
C ASN A 63 1.00 6.53 0.17
N PRO A 64 1.48 7.77 -0.04
CA PRO A 64 0.85 8.94 0.55
C PRO A 64 -0.58 9.13 0.03
N ASP A 65 -1.45 9.65 0.88
CA ASP A 65 -2.90 9.85 0.61
C ASP A 65 -3.17 10.68 -0.67
N ILE A 66 -2.23 11.53 -1.09
CA ILE A 66 -2.34 12.32 -2.33
C ILE A 66 -2.34 11.48 -3.61
N LEU A 67 -1.79 10.27 -3.58
CA LEU A 67 -1.71 9.35 -4.73
C LEU A 67 -2.86 8.32 -4.72
N GLU A 68 -3.88 8.55 -3.90
CA GLU A 68 -5.04 7.69 -3.82
C GLU A 68 -5.98 7.92 -5.02
N GLY A 69 -6.51 6.84 -5.60
CA GLY A 69 -7.47 6.92 -6.70
C GLY A 69 -6.86 7.24 -8.08
N GLU A 70 -5.53 7.24 -8.22
CA GLU A 70 -4.82 7.47 -9.48
C GLU A 70 -5.37 6.65 -10.66
N ASN A 71 -5.53 7.30 -11.82
CA ASN A 71 -6.01 6.62 -13.04
C ASN A 71 -5.00 5.63 -13.60
N ASP A 72 -3.72 5.90 -13.35
CA ASP A 72 -2.58 5.10 -13.79
C ASP A 72 -1.85 4.58 -12.55
N LEU A 73 -1.90 3.26 -12.32
CA LEU A 73 -1.23 2.63 -11.18
C LEU A 73 0.30 2.81 -11.22
N THR A 74 0.89 3.13 -12.37
CA THR A 74 2.32 3.42 -12.48
C THR A 74 2.73 4.75 -11.84
N ALA A 75 1.77 5.62 -11.50
CA ALA A 75 2.01 6.86 -10.77
C ALA A 75 2.25 6.66 -9.25
N LEU A 76 2.01 5.45 -8.73
CA LEU A 76 2.22 5.13 -7.32
C LEU A 76 3.72 5.11 -6.96
N SER A 77 4.06 5.63 -5.79
CA SER A 77 5.44 5.65 -5.26
C SER A 77 5.92 4.25 -4.87
N PHE A 78 5.03 3.46 -4.27
CA PHE A 78 5.25 2.06 -3.92
C PHE A 78 4.20 1.21 -4.65
N LEU A 79 4.65 0.46 -5.66
CA LEU A 79 3.79 -0.40 -6.46
C LEU A 79 3.91 -1.86 -6.01
N HIS A 80 2.99 -2.28 -5.14
CA HIS A 80 2.87 -3.64 -4.60
C HIS A 80 1.39 -3.99 -4.40
N GLU A 81 1.11 -5.24 -4.04
CA GLU A 81 -0.25 -5.79 -3.94
C GLU A 81 -1.21 -4.91 -3.10
N PRO A 82 -0.91 -4.52 -1.85
CA PRO A 82 -1.83 -3.70 -1.06
C PRO A 82 -2.11 -2.33 -1.69
N ALA A 83 -1.11 -1.71 -2.31
CA ALA A 83 -1.27 -0.43 -2.98
C ALA A 83 -2.24 -0.52 -4.18
N VAL A 84 -2.11 -1.59 -4.98
CA VAL A 84 -3.00 -1.84 -6.12
C VAL A 84 -4.41 -2.12 -5.63
N LEU A 85 -4.57 -3.00 -4.64
CA LEU A 85 -5.88 -3.35 -4.09
C LEU A 85 -6.61 -2.12 -3.52
N HIS A 86 -5.90 -1.29 -2.76
CA HIS A 86 -6.45 -0.07 -2.18
C HIS A 86 -6.88 0.93 -3.25
N ASN A 87 -6.01 1.19 -4.23
CA ASN A 87 -6.32 2.14 -5.31
C ASN A 87 -7.55 1.70 -6.12
N LEU A 88 -7.62 0.41 -6.48
CA LEU A 88 -8.77 -0.16 -7.19
C LEU A 88 -10.06 -0.07 -6.36
N ARG A 89 -9.98 -0.34 -5.05
CA ARG A 89 -11.12 -0.23 -4.13
C ARG A 89 -11.69 1.19 -4.09
N VAL A 90 -10.82 2.19 -3.93
CA VAL A 90 -11.22 3.61 -3.90
C VAL A 90 -11.82 4.03 -5.24
N ARG A 91 -11.19 3.66 -6.36
CA ARG A 91 -11.74 3.95 -7.70
C ARG A 91 -13.10 3.34 -7.94
N PHE A 92 -13.30 2.11 -7.49
CA PHE A 92 -14.57 1.41 -7.65
C PHE A 92 -15.67 1.99 -6.76
N LEU A 93 -15.39 2.18 -5.46
CA LEU A 93 -16.39 2.60 -4.49
C LEU A 93 -16.69 4.10 -4.55
N ASP A 94 -15.66 4.94 -4.57
CA ASP A 94 -15.81 6.39 -4.41
C ASP A 94 -15.97 7.10 -5.76
N TYR A 95 -15.22 6.65 -6.76
CA TYR A 95 -15.25 7.25 -8.10
C TYR A 95 -16.19 6.52 -9.09
N SER A 96 -16.77 5.38 -8.69
CA SER A 96 -17.60 4.53 -9.55
C SER A 96 -16.92 4.18 -10.90
N SER A 97 -15.59 4.09 -10.90
CA SER A 97 -14.77 3.87 -12.09
C SER A 97 -14.27 2.43 -12.11
N ILE A 98 -14.76 1.67 -13.09
CA ILE A 98 -14.38 0.27 -13.32
C ILE A 98 -13.15 0.11 -14.21
N TYR A 99 -12.57 1.22 -14.66
CA TYR A 99 -11.44 1.23 -15.57
C TYR A 99 -10.24 1.96 -14.94
N THR A 100 -9.15 1.21 -14.79
CA THR A 100 -7.89 1.70 -14.22
C THR A 100 -6.76 1.18 -15.08
N TYR A 101 -5.83 2.07 -15.41
CA TYR A 101 -4.71 1.76 -16.27
C TYR A 101 -3.54 1.21 -15.44
N CYS A 102 -2.83 0.23 -15.99
CA CYS A 102 -1.75 -0.50 -15.33
C CYS A 102 -0.57 -0.75 -16.28
N GLY A 103 -0.03 0.30 -16.91
CA GLY A 103 1.09 0.23 -17.89
C GLY A 103 0.74 -0.50 -19.22
N MET A 104 1.43 -0.36 -20.37
CA MET A 104 2.65 0.34 -20.78
C MET A 104 2.37 1.48 -21.79
N PRO A 105 3.14 2.60 -21.78
CA PRO A 105 3.10 3.60 -22.85
C PRO A 105 3.98 3.15 -24.03
N ASP A 106 3.61 2.09 -24.75
CA ASP A 106 4.22 1.82 -26.06
C ASP A 106 3.19 1.98 -27.17
N ARG A 107 3.49 2.92 -28.08
CA ARG A 107 2.67 3.24 -29.25
C ARG A 107 2.74 2.14 -30.31
N GLN A 108 2.49 0.89 -29.98
CA GLN A 108 2.19 -0.11 -31.00
C GLN A 108 1.60 -1.34 -30.30
N TRP A 109 0.52 -1.85 -30.86
CA TRP A 109 -0.18 -3.09 -30.50
C TRP A 109 -1.42 -2.94 -29.63
N ARG A 110 -2.54 -3.00 -30.36
CA ARG A 110 -3.90 -3.27 -29.91
C ARG A 110 -3.93 -4.38 -28.86
N SER A 111 -4.57 -4.09 -27.71
CA SER A 111 -5.24 -4.98 -26.74
C SER A 111 -4.84 -4.58 -25.32
N ASP A 112 -5.22 -3.37 -24.90
CA ASP A 112 -4.96 -2.88 -23.54
C ASP A 112 -5.71 -3.77 -22.52
N VAL A 113 -4.98 -4.30 -21.53
CA VAL A 113 -5.57 -5.05 -20.42
C VAL A 113 -6.23 -4.04 -19.49
N MET A 114 -7.45 -3.70 -19.83
CA MET A 114 -8.37 -2.96 -18.98
C MET A 114 -8.93 -3.94 -17.96
N PHE A 115 -8.49 -3.86 -16.71
CA PHE A 115 -9.09 -4.65 -15.63
C PHE A 115 -10.53 -4.16 -15.46
N VAL A 116 -11.50 -4.99 -15.83
CA VAL A 116 -12.89 -4.81 -15.45
C VAL A 116 -13.09 -5.55 -14.15
N ILE A 117 -13.33 -4.80 -13.07
CA ILE A 117 -13.81 -5.39 -11.82
C ILE A 117 -15.32 -5.60 -12.00
N GLN A 118 -15.73 -6.80 -12.42
CA GLN A 118 -17.13 -7.26 -12.42
C GLN A 118 -17.48 -7.92 -11.09
#